data_AF-M2TP90-F1
#
_entry.id   AF-M2TP90-F1
#
_cell.length_a   1.000
_cell.length_b   1.000
_cell.length_c   1.000
_cell.angle_alpha   90.00
_cell.angle_beta   90.00
_cell.angle_gamma   90.00
#
_symmetry.space_group_name_H-M   'P 1'
#
loop_
_entity.id
_entity.type
_entity.pdbx_description
1 polymer ?
#
loop_
_entity_poly.entity_id
_entity_poly.type
_entity_poly.pdbx_seq_one_letter_code
_entity_poly.pdbx_strand_id
1 'polypeptide(L)'
;MLAALAREGFEAPALFSGSATTNEPESTSTRKPSAAALRIWRDAQPLRASPAKAYLESRGILAASPALRFHPRTPLGPKGRTRFLPAMIAAVSLDEGPIAIHRTFLSGNAKADFDKPKRALGAFGEAAVRLFAPTSGKLGLAEGIESAMSAYALTGIPVWATLGNERFGLVSVPESVTELHLFVDHDAGGELAASRALAAYARDGRTIHVRKPSSRDTDWNDELTAWLRRKATR
;
A
#
# COMPACT_ATOMS: atom_id res chain seq x y z
N MET A 1 9.03 23.61 -22.14
CA MET A 1 10.33 23.32 -21.48
C MET A 1 10.24 22.04 -20.67
N LEU A 2 10.01 20.92 -21.36
CA LEU A 2 10.02 19.53 -20.86
C LEU A 2 10.00 18.55 -22.06
N ALA A 3 10.75 18.92 -23.11
CA ALA A 3 10.92 18.15 -24.33
C ALA A 3 12.30 18.46 -24.91
N ALA A 4 13.34 18.10 -24.17
CA ALA A 4 14.72 18.03 -24.64
C ALA A 4 15.48 17.13 -23.66
N LEU A 5 16.34 16.26 -24.19
CA LEU A 5 17.07 15.16 -23.52
C LEU A 5 16.43 13.76 -23.64
N ALA A 6 15.79 13.49 -24.78
CA ALA A 6 15.99 12.20 -25.45
C ALA A 6 17.18 12.35 -26.39
N ARG A 7 18.43 12.37 -25.87
CA ARG A 7 19.67 12.24 -26.64
C ARG A 7 20.93 12.23 -25.76
N GLU A 8 21.03 11.29 -24.83
CA GLU A 8 22.34 10.83 -24.35
C GLU A 8 22.27 9.32 -24.26
N GLY A 9 22.93 8.64 -25.21
CA GLY A 9 22.95 7.19 -25.33
C GLY A 9 23.49 6.55 -24.06
N PHE A 10 22.72 5.61 -23.52
CA PHE A 10 23.12 4.79 -22.39
C PHE A 10 22.90 3.32 -22.75
N GLU A 11 24.00 2.59 -22.92
CA GLU A 11 23.98 1.13 -22.96
C GLU A 11 24.00 0.58 -21.53
N ALA A 12 23.10 -0.37 -21.24
CA ALA A 12 23.23 -1.34 -20.16
C ALA A 12 23.74 -2.65 -20.80
N PRO A 13 24.63 -3.45 -20.18
CA PRO A 13 24.68 -3.74 -18.74
C PRO A 13 26.11 -3.89 -18.16
N ALA A 14 26.46 -3.14 -17.12
CA ALA A 14 27.70 -3.39 -16.36
C ALA A 14 27.55 -3.02 -14.88
N LEU A 15 26.59 -3.60 -14.17
CA LEU A 15 26.49 -3.46 -12.70
C LEU A 15 25.99 -4.72 -11.96
N PHE A 16 26.07 -5.90 -12.59
CA PHE A 16 25.84 -7.17 -11.88
C PHE A 16 27.05 -8.09 -12.05
N SER A 17 28.05 -7.88 -11.20
CA SER A 17 28.94 -8.96 -10.76
C SER A 17 29.17 -8.77 -9.27
N GLY A 18 28.36 -9.45 -8.48
CA GLY A 18 28.50 -9.57 -7.04
C GLY A 18 28.66 -11.04 -6.71
N SER A 19 29.90 -11.43 -6.46
CA SER A 19 30.33 -12.76 -6.03
C SER A 19 29.55 -13.26 -4.82
N ALA A 20 29.27 -14.55 -4.83
CA ALA A 20 28.70 -15.29 -3.71
C ALA A 20 29.50 -15.05 -2.42
N THR A 21 28.79 -14.66 -1.36
CA THR A 21 29.23 -14.83 0.02
C THR A 21 28.08 -15.48 0.78
N THR A 22 28.34 -16.70 1.24
CA THR A 22 27.56 -17.41 2.25
C THR A 22 27.51 -16.57 3.52
N ASN A 23 26.32 -16.24 4.01
CA ASN A 23 26.13 -15.76 5.37
C ASN A 23 24.92 -16.46 5.99
N GLU A 24 25.19 -17.05 7.16
CA GLU A 24 24.27 -17.57 8.17
C GLU A 24 23.11 -16.60 8.49
N PRO A 25 22.00 -17.07 9.10
CA PRO A 25 20.81 -16.25 9.29
C PRO A 25 21.12 -15.05 10.21
N GLU A 26 21.24 -13.86 9.61
CA GLU A 26 21.36 -12.60 10.33
C GLU A 26 20.09 -12.32 11.14
N SER A 27 20.23 -12.51 12.45
CA SER A 27 19.60 -11.78 13.56
C SER A 27 18.59 -10.69 13.18
N THR A 28 17.33 -10.95 13.55
CA THR A 28 16.23 -10.02 13.89
C THR A 28 16.55 -8.53 13.79
N SER A 29 16.47 -7.96 12.57
CA SER A 29 16.56 -6.51 12.36
C SER A 29 15.49 -5.78 13.19
N THR A 30 15.94 -4.99 14.16
CA THR A 30 15.09 -4.35 15.16
C THR A 30 14.01 -3.45 14.54
N ARG A 31 12.77 -3.65 15.00
CA ARG A 31 11.50 -2.95 14.71
C ARG A 31 11.48 -1.45 15.07
N LYS A 32 12.58 -0.72 14.86
CA LYS A 32 12.70 0.68 15.30
C LYS A 32 11.96 1.63 14.35
N PRO A 33 11.09 2.52 14.87
CA PRO A 33 10.44 3.54 14.07
C PRO A 33 11.45 4.39 13.28
N SER A 34 11.20 4.60 11.99
CA SER A 34 12.06 5.41 11.13
C SER A 34 11.84 6.90 11.39
N ALA A 35 12.79 7.55 12.06
CA ALA A 35 12.72 8.99 12.37
C ALA A 35 12.46 9.86 11.12
N ALA A 36 13.05 9.50 9.98
CA ALA A 36 12.84 10.20 8.71
C ALA A 36 11.40 10.03 8.19
N ALA A 37 10.85 8.81 8.26
CA ALA A 37 9.46 8.53 7.90
C ALA A 37 8.49 9.29 8.81
N LEU A 38 8.72 9.27 10.12
CA LEU A 38 7.86 9.94 11.10
C LEU A 38 7.92 11.46 10.99
N ARG A 39 9.05 12.03 10.58
CA ARG A 39 9.12 13.46 10.25
C ARG A 39 8.23 13.79 9.06
N ILE A 40 8.34 13.07 7.96
CA ILE A 40 7.49 13.28 6.77
C ILE A 40 6.01 13.08 7.12
N TRP A 41 5.67 12.08 7.93
CA TRP A 41 4.30 11.84 8.37
C TRP A 41 3.72 13.01 9.18
N ARG A 42 4.51 13.59 10.10
CA ARG A 42 4.11 14.76 10.91
C ARG A 42 3.96 16.02 10.07
N ASP A 43 4.84 16.23 9.10
CA ASP A 43 4.83 17.39 8.22
C ASP A 43 3.75 17.29 7.12
N ALA A 44 3.20 16.08 6.90
CA ALA A 44 2.13 15.84 5.95
C ALA A 44 0.78 16.38 6.44
N GLN A 45 0.00 16.92 5.52
CA GLN A 45 -1.28 17.55 5.77
C GLN A 45 -2.44 16.54 5.60
N PRO A 46 -3.60 16.76 6.22
CA PRO A 46 -4.80 15.96 5.92
C PRO A 46 -5.11 15.94 4.42
N LEU A 47 -5.74 14.87 3.93
CA LEU A 47 -6.05 14.72 2.49
C LEU A 47 -6.98 15.80 1.92
N ARG A 48 -7.77 16.50 2.75
CA ARG A 48 -8.78 17.46 2.28
C ARG A 48 -8.17 18.52 1.35
N ALA A 49 -8.87 18.83 0.26
CA ALA A 49 -8.45 19.81 -0.75
C ALA A 49 -7.01 19.60 -1.27
N SER A 50 -6.60 18.34 -1.53
CA SER A 50 -5.26 18.00 -2.00
C SER A 50 -5.26 17.21 -3.33
N PRO A 51 -4.16 17.21 -4.09
CA PRO A 51 -3.97 16.33 -5.24
C PRO A 51 -4.14 14.84 -4.91
N ALA A 52 -3.80 14.41 -3.69
CA ALA A 52 -4.02 13.04 -3.26
C ALA A 52 -5.50 12.69 -3.13
N LYS A 53 -6.34 13.61 -2.67
CA LYS A 53 -7.81 13.43 -2.68
C LYS A 53 -8.32 13.33 -4.11
N ALA A 54 -7.91 14.25 -5.00
CA ALA A 54 -8.31 14.21 -6.40
C ALA A 54 -7.87 12.92 -7.11
N TYR A 55 -6.70 12.38 -6.74
CA TYR A 55 -6.21 11.09 -7.21
C TYR A 55 -7.07 9.91 -6.74
N LEU A 56 -7.49 9.88 -5.47
CA LEU A 56 -8.40 8.83 -4.99
C LEU A 56 -9.79 8.94 -5.64
N GLU A 57 -10.31 10.16 -5.79
CA GLU A 57 -11.61 10.42 -6.41
C GLU A 57 -11.61 10.04 -7.91
N SER A 58 -10.51 10.27 -8.63
CA SER A 58 -10.37 9.84 -10.04
C SER A 58 -10.37 8.31 -10.18
N ARG A 59 -10.10 7.58 -9.09
CA ARG A 59 -10.17 6.12 -8.98
C ARG A 59 -11.50 5.63 -8.38
N GLY A 60 -12.50 6.51 -8.24
CA GLY A 60 -13.81 6.18 -7.67
C GLY A 60 -13.82 6.02 -6.13
N ILE A 61 -12.70 6.30 -5.46
CA ILE A 61 -12.55 6.13 -4.02
C ILE A 61 -12.92 7.45 -3.32
N LEU A 62 -14.10 7.48 -2.70
CA LEU A 62 -14.61 8.65 -1.99
C LEU A 62 -14.41 8.58 -0.47
N ALA A 63 -14.15 7.39 0.07
CA ALA A 63 -13.90 7.22 1.49
C ALA A 63 -12.61 7.93 1.92
N ALA A 64 -12.60 8.47 3.12
CA ALA A 64 -11.43 9.10 3.72
C ALA A 64 -10.90 8.23 4.86
N SER A 65 -9.58 8.21 5.04
CA SER A 65 -8.91 7.53 6.15
C SER A 65 -7.88 8.46 6.80
N PRO A 66 -7.82 8.53 8.14
CA PRO A 66 -6.78 9.28 8.85
C PRO A 66 -5.38 8.68 8.69
N ALA A 67 -5.27 7.43 8.22
CA ALA A 67 -4.00 6.79 7.89
C ALA A 67 -3.38 7.33 6.60
N LEU A 68 -4.12 8.16 5.85
CA LEU A 68 -3.67 8.80 4.62
C LEU A 68 -3.56 10.32 4.78
N ARG A 69 -2.47 10.88 4.27
CA ARG A 69 -2.14 12.30 4.27
C ARG A 69 -1.56 12.71 2.92
N PHE A 70 -1.39 14.01 2.72
CA PHE A 70 -0.75 14.58 1.53
C PHE A 70 0.47 15.41 1.94
N HIS A 71 1.57 15.27 1.20
CA HIS A 71 2.75 16.10 1.39
C HIS A 71 3.20 16.70 0.04
N PRO A 72 3.18 18.03 -0.14
CA PRO A 72 3.43 18.68 -1.44
C PRO A 72 4.89 18.61 -1.89
N ARG A 73 5.83 18.46 -0.95
CA ARG A 73 7.28 18.43 -1.21
C ARG A 73 7.96 17.20 -0.60
N THR A 74 7.53 16.02 -0.99
CA THR A 74 8.06 14.75 -0.44
C THR A 74 9.43 14.44 -1.04
N PRO A 75 10.46 14.13 -0.22
CA PRO A 75 11.80 13.83 -0.73
C PRO A 75 11.86 12.50 -1.49
N LEU A 76 12.55 12.50 -2.64
CA LEU A 76 12.82 11.37 -3.51
C LEU A 76 14.30 11.35 -3.91
N GLY A 77 14.95 10.20 -3.74
CA GLY A 77 16.36 10.00 -4.11
C GLY A 77 17.35 10.27 -2.95
N PRO A 78 18.64 10.01 -3.19
CA PRO A 78 19.67 10.11 -2.15
C PRO A 78 19.98 11.56 -1.76
N LYS A 79 20.65 11.74 -0.61
CA LYS A 79 21.16 13.04 -0.16
C LYS A 79 22.09 13.63 -1.23
N GLY A 80 21.98 14.94 -1.49
CA GLY A 80 22.74 15.65 -2.53
C GLY A 80 22.14 15.57 -3.94
N ARG A 81 21.21 14.64 -4.21
CA ARG A 81 20.44 14.58 -5.47
C ARG A 81 18.93 14.47 -5.21
N THR A 82 18.49 14.90 -4.04
CA THR A 82 17.10 14.78 -3.60
C THR A 82 16.19 15.68 -4.43
N ARG A 83 15.20 15.09 -5.06
CA ARG A 83 14.08 15.79 -5.69
C ARG A 83 12.92 15.88 -4.70
N PHE A 84 12.07 16.88 -4.85
CA PHE A 84 10.87 17.04 -4.03
C PHE A 84 9.65 17.00 -4.92
N LEU A 85 8.74 16.08 -4.64
CA LEU A 85 7.54 15.85 -5.44
C LEU A 85 6.30 15.72 -4.54
N PRO A 86 5.11 16.10 -5.02
CA PRO A 86 3.87 15.83 -4.31
C PRO A 86 3.67 14.32 -4.12
N ALA A 87 3.19 13.91 -2.95
CA ALA A 87 2.85 12.50 -2.70
C ALA A 87 1.67 12.34 -1.73
N MET A 88 0.88 11.30 -1.97
CA MET A 88 0.06 10.71 -0.92
C MET A 88 0.98 9.93 0.03
N ILE A 89 0.84 10.20 1.33
CA ILE A 89 1.60 9.56 2.39
C ILE A 89 0.64 8.65 3.16
N ALA A 90 0.98 7.37 3.26
CA ALA A 90 0.26 6.42 4.09
C ALA A 90 1.12 6.03 5.30
N ALA A 91 0.55 6.13 6.50
CA ALA A 91 1.20 5.64 7.71
C ALA A 91 1.18 4.11 7.74
N VAL A 92 2.34 3.50 7.97
CA VAL A 92 2.49 2.07 8.20
C VAL A 92 2.70 1.88 9.68
N SER A 93 1.73 1.24 10.35
CA SER A 93 1.55 1.31 11.80
C SER A 93 1.42 -0.04 12.47
N LEU A 94 1.91 -0.10 13.70
CA LEU A 94 1.58 -1.10 14.71
C LEU A 94 0.58 -0.51 15.70
N ASP A 95 0.33 -1.20 16.82
CA ASP A 95 -0.61 -0.75 17.85
C ASP A 95 -0.14 0.54 18.53
N GLU A 96 1.18 0.69 18.71
CA GLU A 96 1.81 1.89 19.26
C GLU A 96 1.81 3.11 18.31
N GLY A 97 1.44 2.89 17.04
CA GLY A 97 1.33 3.94 16.03
C GLY A 97 2.26 3.77 14.82
N PRO A 98 2.44 4.84 14.02
CA PRO A 98 3.23 4.79 12.80
C PRO A 98 4.71 4.48 13.10
N ILE A 99 5.29 3.54 12.34
CA ILE A 99 6.72 3.20 12.41
C ILE A 99 7.45 3.47 11.09
N ALA A 100 6.70 3.54 9.98
CA ALA A 100 7.19 3.74 8.63
C ALA A 100 6.13 4.45 7.79
N ILE A 101 6.48 4.81 6.55
CA ILE A 101 5.51 5.36 5.59
C ILE A 101 5.62 4.68 4.23
N HIS A 102 4.50 4.67 3.53
CA HIS A 102 4.45 4.42 2.10
C HIS A 102 4.11 5.72 1.37
N ARG A 103 4.85 6.02 0.30
CA ARG A 103 4.71 7.24 -0.50
C ARG A 103 4.23 6.86 -1.89
N THR A 104 3.11 7.42 -2.32
CA THR A 104 2.65 7.36 -3.71
C THR A 104 2.85 8.74 -4.31
N PHE A 105 3.89 8.91 -5.13
CA PHE A 105 4.19 10.17 -5.79
C PHE A 105 3.18 10.48 -6.88
N LEU A 106 2.77 11.75 -6.98
CA LEU A 106 1.66 12.19 -7.81
C LEU A 106 2.06 13.29 -8.79
N SER A 107 1.39 13.31 -9.94
CA SER A 107 1.35 14.40 -10.91
C SER A 107 -0.12 14.76 -11.16
N GLY A 108 -0.59 15.87 -10.58
CA GLY A 108 -2.01 16.20 -10.58
C GLY A 108 -2.85 15.13 -9.85
N ASN A 109 -3.85 14.58 -10.54
CA ASN A 109 -4.75 13.52 -10.05
C ASN A 109 -4.33 12.12 -10.55
N ALA A 110 -3.08 11.95 -10.96
CA ALA A 110 -2.51 10.69 -11.41
C ALA A 110 -1.21 10.39 -10.64
N LYS A 111 -0.73 9.14 -10.74
CA LYS A 111 0.62 8.78 -10.28
C LYS A 111 1.65 9.59 -11.08
N ALA A 112 2.75 9.93 -10.44
CA ALA A 112 3.86 10.59 -11.12
C ALA A 112 4.46 9.68 -12.19
N ASP A 113 4.88 10.28 -13.31
CA ASP A 113 5.41 9.58 -14.47
C ASP A 113 6.91 9.28 -14.32
N PHE A 114 7.22 8.21 -13.59
CA PHE A 114 8.57 7.63 -13.49
C PHE A 114 8.49 6.18 -12.97
N ASP A 115 9.58 5.42 -13.13
CA ASP A 115 9.63 4.02 -12.70
C ASP A 115 9.31 3.85 -11.21
N LYS A 116 8.32 2.98 -10.93
CA LYS A 116 7.81 2.67 -9.59
C LYS A 116 7.49 3.96 -8.80
N PRO A 117 6.37 4.65 -9.03
CA PRO A 117 6.02 5.87 -8.29
C PRO A 117 5.61 5.62 -6.82
N LYS A 118 5.59 4.36 -6.39
CA LYS A 118 5.32 3.91 -5.02
C LYS A 118 6.65 3.57 -4.31
N ARG A 119 6.87 4.13 -3.10
CA ARG A 119 8.13 3.99 -2.35
C ARG A 119 7.89 3.84 -0.85
N ALA A 120 8.39 2.76 -0.27
CA ALA A 120 8.52 2.58 1.17
C ALA A 120 9.60 3.51 1.76
N LEU A 121 9.46 3.89 3.03
CA LEU A 121 10.51 4.48 3.85
C LEU A 121 10.38 3.96 5.29
N GLY A 122 11.41 3.25 5.75
CA GLY A 122 11.39 2.48 7.00
C GLY A 122 11.06 1.01 6.75
N ALA A 123 11.41 0.16 7.72
CA ALA A 123 11.08 -1.25 7.69
C ALA A 123 9.62 -1.45 8.12
N PHE A 124 8.85 -2.18 7.33
CA PHE A 124 7.44 -2.41 7.64
C PHE A 124 7.26 -3.55 8.66
N GLY A 125 8.06 -4.61 8.61
CA GLY A 125 7.90 -5.75 9.52
C GLY A 125 6.46 -6.28 9.50
N GLU A 126 5.83 -6.35 10.67
CA GLU A 126 4.44 -6.78 10.88
C GLU A 126 3.41 -5.63 10.75
N ALA A 127 3.86 -4.41 10.46
CA ALA A 127 3.00 -3.24 10.35
C ALA A 127 2.24 -3.20 9.00
N ALA A 128 1.12 -2.50 9.00
CA ALA A 128 0.27 -2.31 7.82
C ALA A 128 -0.24 -0.87 7.72
N VAL A 129 -0.78 -0.50 6.56
CA VAL A 129 -1.58 0.73 6.47
C VAL A 129 -2.97 0.42 7.01
N ARG A 130 -3.21 0.82 8.26
CA ARG A 130 -4.45 0.55 8.99
C ARG A 130 -5.54 1.57 8.62
N LEU A 131 -6.15 1.43 7.44
CA LEU A 131 -7.05 2.46 6.88
C LEU A 131 -8.31 2.65 7.72
N PHE A 132 -8.89 1.56 8.21
CA PHE A 132 -10.10 1.55 9.04
C PHE A 132 -9.90 0.64 10.24
N ALA A 133 -10.43 1.03 11.40
CA ALA A 133 -10.36 0.20 12.59
C ALA A 133 -11.23 -1.06 12.44
N PRO A 134 -10.78 -2.24 12.91
CA PRO A 134 -11.63 -3.42 12.99
C PRO A 134 -12.95 -3.10 13.70
N THR A 135 -14.05 -3.66 13.21
CA THR A 135 -15.39 -3.39 13.77
C THR A 135 -16.16 -4.69 13.86
N SER A 136 -16.79 -4.96 15.01
CA SER A 136 -17.58 -6.18 15.24
C SER A 136 -16.84 -7.48 14.91
N GLY A 137 -15.55 -7.56 15.28
CA GLY A 137 -14.69 -8.72 15.00
C GLY A 137 -14.24 -8.87 13.55
N LYS A 138 -14.60 -7.94 12.66
CA LYS A 138 -14.29 -8.00 11.23
C LYS A 138 -13.10 -7.11 10.86
N LEU A 139 -12.20 -7.68 10.07
CA LEU A 139 -11.11 -6.96 9.41
C LEU A 139 -10.83 -7.58 8.05
N GLY A 140 -10.47 -6.76 7.08
CA GLY A 140 -9.96 -7.16 5.78
C GLY A 140 -8.48 -6.84 5.61
N LEU A 141 -7.80 -7.62 4.76
CA LEU A 141 -6.46 -7.34 4.26
C LEU A 141 -6.50 -7.26 2.73
N ALA A 142 -5.83 -6.27 2.14
CA ALA A 142 -5.61 -6.16 0.71
C ALA A 142 -4.15 -5.79 0.40
N GLU A 143 -3.68 -6.05 -0.83
CA GLU A 143 -2.30 -5.80 -1.25
C GLU A 143 -1.95 -4.30 -1.19
N GLY A 144 -2.71 -3.48 -1.92
CA GLY A 144 -2.50 -2.05 -2.05
C GLY A 144 -3.48 -1.17 -1.29
N ILE A 145 -3.13 0.12 -1.14
CA ILE A 145 -4.00 1.13 -0.52
C ILE A 145 -5.27 1.32 -1.35
N GLU A 146 -5.13 1.43 -2.67
CA GLU A 146 -6.25 1.62 -3.59
C GLU A 146 -7.20 0.41 -3.56
N SER A 147 -6.65 -0.82 -3.57
CA SER A 147 -7.43 -2.06 -3.46
C SER A 147 -8.16 -2.14 -2.11
N ALA A 148 -7.49 -1.84 -1.00
CA ALA A 148 -8.09 -1.85 0.34
C ALA A 148 -9.25 -0.85 0.48
N MET A 149 -9.05 0.39 0.03
CA MET A 149 -10.09 1.42 0.04
C MET A 149 -11.27 1.05 -0.87
N SER A 150 -10.99 0.39 -2.01
CA SER A 150 -12.03 -0.04 -2.95
C SER A 150 -12.86 -1.21 -2.39
N ALA A 151 -12.20 -2.19 -1.76
CA ALA A 151 -12.87 -3.28 -1.06
C ALA A 151 -13.75 -2.77 0.08
N TYR A 152 -13.27 -1.79 0.86
CA TYR A 152 -14.09 -1.11 1.87
C TYR A 152 -15.31 -0.43 1.25
N ALA A 153 -15.15 0.32 0.16
CA ALA A 153 -16.25 1.01 -0.51
C ALA A 153 -17.33 0.05 -1.04
N LEU A 154 -16.93 -1.14 -1.51
CA LEU A 154 -17.84 -2.16 -2.04
C LEU A 154 -18.55 -2.98 -0.97
N THR A 155 -17.91 -3.20 0.18
CA THR A 155 -18.35 -4.22 1.15
C THR A 155 -18.69 -3.66 2.53
N GLY A 156 -18.22 -2.45 2.86
CA GLY A 156 -18.30 -1.87 4.20
C GLY A 156 -17.41 -2.54 5.26
N ILE A 157 -16.63 -3.57 4.90
CA ILE A 157 -15.74 -4.25 5.83
C ILE A 157 -14.48 -3.40 6.02
N PRO A 158 -14.06 -3.05 7.27
CA PRO A 158 -12.82 -2.33 7.50
C PRO A 158 -11.61 -3.06 6.90
N VAL A 159 -10.76 -2.40 6.12
CA VAL A 159 -9.62 -3.05 5.42
C VAL A 159 -8.30 -2.37 5.76
N TRP A 160 -7.23 -3.15 5.92
CA TRP A 160 -5.85 -2.68 5.99
C TRP A 160 -5.10 -3.05 4.70
N ALA A 161 -4.14 -2.23 4.29
CA ALA A 161 -3.25 -2.55 3.17
C ALA A 161 -1.93 -3.14 3.67
N THR A 162 -1.55 -4.31 3.14
CA THR A 162 -0.32 -5.03 3.51
C THR A 162 0.92 -4.44 2.86
N LEU A 163 0.75 -3.73 1.73
CA LEU A 163 1.79 -3.17 0.86
C LEU A 163 2.69 -4.24 0.21
N GLY A 164 2.07 -5.33 -0.23
CA GLY A 164 2.72 -6.42 -0.96
C GLY A 164 2.06 -7.77 -0.70
N ASN A 165 1.98 -8.60 -1.75
CA ASN A 165 1.40 -9.95 -1.69
C ASN A 165 2.16 -10.87 -0.72
N GLU A 166 3.48 -10.68 -0.62
CA GLU A 166 4.35 -11.40 0.30
C GLU A 166 4.14 -11.07 1.77
N ARG A 167 3.51 -9.93 2.06
CA ARG A 167 3.32 -9.44 3.41
C ARG A 167 2.00 -9.91 4.04
N PHE A 168 1.15 -10.59 3.28
CA PHE A 168 -0.15 -11.07 3.77
C PHE A 168 -0.05 -11.97 4.99
N GLY A 169 1.00 -12.78 5.14
CA GLY A 169 1.21 -13.63 6.33
C GLY A 169 2.02 -12.97 7.45
N LEU A 170 2.40 -11.69 7.30
CA LEU A 170 3.30 -11.00 8.24
C LEU A 170 2.58 -9.95 9.09
N VAL A 171 1.44 -9.42 8.64
CA VAL A 171 0.75 -8.34 9.34
C VAL A 171 0.27 -8.81 10.71
N SER A 172 0.50 -8.01 11.75
CA SER A 172 -0.02 -8.29 13.09
C SER A 172 -1.53 -7.99 13.13
N VAL A 173 -2.34 -9.06 13.06
CA VAL A 173 -3.81 -9.01 13.10
C VAL A 173 -4.28 -9.12 14.56
N PRO A 174 -5.05 -8.15 15.10
CA PRO A 174 -5.49 -8.18 16.49
C PRO A 174 -6.25 -9.46 16.84
N GLU A 175 -6.09 -9.95 18.07
CA GLU A 175 -6.79 -11.17 18.53
C GLU A 175 -8.32 -11.01 18.56
N SER A 176 -8.82 -9.78 18.68
CA SER A 176 -10.26 -9.48 18.64
C SER A 176 -10.89 -9.74 17.27
N VAL A 177 -10.10 -9.92 16.21
CA VAL A 177 -10.61 -10.26 14.88
C VAL A 177 -10.99 -11.73 14.84
N THR A 178 -12.29 -12.01 14.68
CA THR A 178 -12.88 -13.34 14.51
C THR A 178 -13.25 -13.63 13.06
N GLU A 179 -13.41 -12.61 12.23
CA GLU A 179 -13.69 -12.74 10.80
C GLU A 179 -12.64 -11.95 9.98
N LEU A 180 -11.74 -12.67 9.31
CA LEU A 180 -10.69 -12.08 8.48
C LEU A 180 -11.05 -12.22 6.99
N HIS A 181 -11.13 -11.10 6.27
CA HIS A 181 -11.43 -11.06 4.85
C HIS A 181 -10.16 -10.79 4.03
N LEU A 182 -9.75 -11.73 3.19
CA LEU A 182 -8.60 -11.58 2.31
C LEU A 182 -9.09 -11.07 0.96
N PHE A 183 -8.98 -9.76 0.75
CA PHE A 183 -9.28 -9.09 -0.51
C PHE A 183 -8.03 -9.14 -1.40
N VAL A 184 -7.85 -10.29 -2.04
CA VAL A 184 -6.71 -10.54 -2.92
C VAL A 184 -7.07 -10.18 -4.36
N ASP A 185 -6.07 -9.80 -5.15
CA ASP A 185 -6.24 -9.55 -6.58
C ASP A 185 -6.48 -10.89 -7.31
N HIS A 186 -7.11 -10.86 -8.49
CA HIS A 186 -7.46 -12.08 -9.22
C HIS A 186 -6.33 -12.55 -10.13
N ASP A 187 -5.14 -12.74 -9.56
CA ASP A 187 -3.93 -13.17 -10.25
C ASP A 187 -3.10 -14.17 -9.40
N ALA A 188 -1.96 -14.60 -9.93
CA ALA A 188 -1.06 -15.52 -9.22
C ALA A 188 -0.49 -14.93 -7.91
N GLY A 189 -0.31 -13.61 -7.85
CA GLY A 189 0.12 -12.91 -6.64
C GLY A 189 -0.94 -12.97 -5.54
N GLY A 190 -2.21 -12.85 -5.92
CA GLY A 190 -3.36 -12.99 -5.02
C GLY A 190 -3.53 -14.41 -4.47
N GLU A 191 -3.26 -15.45 -5.27
CA GLU A 191 -3.24 -16.84 -4.76
C GLU A 191 -2.16 -17.04 -3.70
N LEU A 192 -0.97 -16.49 -3.95
CA LEU A 192 0.15 -16.55 -3.03
C LEU A 192 -0.14 -15.78 -1.74
N ALA A 193 -0.76 -14.60 -1.84
CA ALA A 193 -1.22 -13.82 -0.72
C ALA A 193 -2.24 -14.59 0.14
N ALA A 194 -3.24 -15.21 -0.49
CA ALA A 194 -4.25 -16.02 0.20
C ALA A 194 -3.62 -17.20 0.95
N SER A 195 -2.75 -17.95 0.28
CA SER A 195 -2.04 -19.09 0.88
C SER A 195 -1.23 -18.68 2.12
N ARG A 196 -0.46 -17.59 2.04
CA ARG A 196 0.34 -17.08 3.16
C ARG A 196 -0.52 -16.64 4.35
N ALA A 197 -1.60 -15.91 4.09
CA ALA A 197 -2.49 -15.47 5.15
C ALA A 197 -3.26 -16.62 5.80
N LEU A 198 -3.69 -17.63 5.03
CA LEU A 198 -4.31 -18.83 5.58
C LEU A 198 -3.35 -19.58 6.51
N ALA A 199 -2.10 -19.78 6.08
CA ALA A 199 -1.09 -20.43 6.91
C ALA A 199 -0.76 -19.64 8.18
N ALA A 200 -0.73 -18.31 8.12
CA ALA A 200 -0.36 -17.46 9.25
C ALA A 200 -1.48 -17.24 10.27
N TYR A 201 -2.75 -17.21 9.83
CA TYR A 201 -3.85 -16.72 10.66
C TYR A 201 -4.93 -17.77 10.99
N ALA A 202 -4.81 -19.00 10.46
CA ALA A 202 -5.70 -20.09 10.84
C ALA A 202 -5.55 -20.40 12.33
N ARG A 203 -6.65 -20.29 13.08
CA ARG A 203 -6.75 -20.67 14.50
C ARG A 203 -8.21 -20.87 14.88
N ASP A 204 -8.45 -21.53 15.99
CA ASP A 204 -9.79 -21.71 16.55
C ASP A 204 -10.47 -20.36 16.81
N GLY A 205 -11.77 -20.29 16.50
CA GLY A 205 -12.58 -19.09 16.67
C GLY A 205 -12.32 -17.97 15.64
N ARG A 206 -11.48 -18.19 14.61
CA ARG A 206 -11.31 -17.26 13.49
C ARG A 206 -11.73 -17.90 12.16
N THR A 207 -12.66 -17.26 11.47
CA THR A 207 -13.05 -17.60 10.10
C THR A 207 -12.28 -16.72 9.11
N ILE A 208 -11.76 -17.32 8.04
CA ILE A 208 -11.05 -16.60 6.97
C ILE A 208 -11.85 -16.72 5.67
N HIS A 209 -12.16 -15.57 5.05
CA HIS A 209 -12.86 -15.49 3.77
C HIS A 209 -11.93 -14.94 2.70
N VAL A 210 -11.57 -15.77 1.70
CA VAL A 210 -10.87 -15.29 0.51
C VAL A 210 -11.87 -14.71 -0.48
N ARG A 211 -11.61 -13.49 -0.95
CA ARG A 211 -12.46 -12.76 -1.90
C ARG A 211 -11.59 -12.24 -3.03
N LYS A 212 -12.08 -12.37 -4.26
CA LYS A 212 -11.41 -11.91 -5.49
C LYS A 212 -12.37 -11.05 -6.31
N PRO A 213 -11.85 -10.11 -7.12
CA PRO A 213 -12.60 -9.49 -8.21
C PRO A 213 -13.25 -10.52 -9.13
N SER A 214 -14.35 -10.14 -9.77
CA SER A 214 -15.13 -11.03 -10.63
C SER A 214 -14.40 -11.43 -11.91
N SER A 215 -13.50 -10.57 -12.40
CA SER A 215 -12.72 -10.79 -13.62
C SER A 215 -11.27 -11.18 -13.29
N ARG A 216 -10.69 -12.06 -14.09
CA ARG A 216 -9.26 -12.43 -13.97
C ARG A 216 -8.36 -11.24 -14.26
N ASP A 217 -7.16 -11.25 -13.68
CA ASP A 217 -6.11 -10.25 -13.89
C ASP A 217 -6.57 -8.82 -13.56
N THR A 218 -7.49 -8.69 -12.59
CA THR A 218 -7.98 -7.41 -12.09
C THR A 218 -7.78 -7.26 -10.59
N ASP A 219 -7.70 -6.00 -10.14
CA ASP A 219 -7.63 -5.63 -8.73
C ASP A 219 -9.00 -5.16 -8.18
N TRP A 220 -9.07 -4.90 -6.88
CA TRP A 220 -10.30 -4.42 -6.25
C TRP A 220 -10.74 -3.01 -6.67
N ASN A 221 -9.83 -2.19 -7.20
CA ASN A 221 -10.17 -0.88 -7.74
C ASN A 221 -10.78 -0.97 -9.15
N ASP A 222 -10.34 -1.94 -9.96
CA ASP A 222 -11.00 -2.28 -11.22
C ASP A 222 -12.44 -2.74 -10.97
N GLU A 223 -12.66 -3.61 -9.97
CA GLU A 223 -14.01 -4.06 -9.57
C GLU A 223 -14.89 -2.88 -9.12
N LEU A 224 -14.37 -1.97 -8.31
CA LEU A 224 -15.10 -0.76 -7.89
C LEU A 224 -15.47 0.10 -9.10
N THR A 225 -14.52 0.32 -10.01
CA THR A 225 -14.76 1.12 -11.22
C THR A 225 -15.83 0.47 -12.10
N ALA A 226 -15.80 -0.85 -12.28
CA ALA A 226 -16.80 -1.60 -13.02
C ALA A 226 -18.19 -1.52 -12.34
N TRP A 227 -18.24 -1.62 -11.01
CA TRP A 227 -19.48 -1.45 -10.24
C TRP A 227 -20.08 -0.05 -10.40
N LEU A 228 -19.27 1.01 -10.28
CA LEU A 228 -19.72 2.39 -10.44
C LEU A 228 -20.29 2.65 -11.85
N ARG A 229 -19.63 2.13 -12.89
CA ARG A 229 -20.12 2.23 -14.28
C ARG A 229 -21.48 1.56 -14.44
N ARG A 230 -21.65 0.33 -13.93
CA ARG A 230 -22.94 -0.39 -13.96
C ARG A 230 -24.06 0.35 -13.23
N LYS A 231 -23.73 1.06 -12.14
CA LYS A 231 -24.68 1.85 -11.37
C LYS A 231 -25.08 3.14 -12.07
N ALA A 232 -24.18 3.78 -12.81
CA ALA A 232 -24.46 5.00 -13.57
C ALA A 232 -25.32 4.76 -14.81
N THR A 233 -25.33 3.53 -15.34
CA THR A 233 -26.15 3.12 -16.49
C THR A 233 -27.55 2.60 -16.12
N ARG A 234 -27.89 2.55 -14.83
CA ARG A 234 -29.21 2.17 -14.31
C ARG A 234 -29.96 3.40 -13.83
#